data_AF-A0A7T8JUA0-F1
#
_entry.id   AF-A0A7T8JUA0-F1
#
_cell.length_a   1.000
_cell.length_b   1.000
_cell.length_c   1.000
_cell.angle_alpha   90.00
_cell.angle_beta   90.00
_cell.angle_gamma   90.00
#
_symmetry.space_group_name_H-M   'P 1'
#
loop_
_entity.id
_entity.type
_entity.pdbx_description
1 polymer ?
#
loop_
_entity_poly.entity_id
_entity_poly.type
_entity_poly.pdbx_seq_one_letter_code
_entity_poly.pdbx_strand_id
1 'polypeptide(L)' 'ASICKKCINPKPPRTHHCSVCDSCVLKMDHHCPWLNNCVGHYNHRYFFLYMVHTIVGKKGIYV' A
#
# COMPACT_ATOMS: atom_id res chain seq x y z
N ALA A 1 -0.09 -21.34 6.19
CA ALA A 1 -0.64 -20.15 5.51
C ALA A 1 -2.10 -19.99 5.90
N SER A 2 -2.58 -18.77 6.19
CA SER A 2 -4.02 -18.56 6.46
C SER A 2 -4.79 -18.38 5.15
N ILE A 3 -6.07 -18.76 5.08
CA ILE A 3 -6.94 -18.48 3.93
C ILE A 3 -7.67 -17.16 4.16
N CYS A 4 -7.83 -16.35 3.11
CA CYS A 4 -8.72 -15.20 3.14
C CYS A 4 -10.18 -15.66 2.95
N LYS A 5 -11.05 -15.44 3.93
CA LYS A 5 -12.45 -15.87 3.86
C LYS A 5 -13.25 -15.17 2.76
N LYS A 6 -12.91 -13.92 2.41
CA LYS A 6 -13.59 -13.13 1.38
C LYS A 6 -13.15 -13.49 -0.04
N CYS A 7 -11.84 -13.60 -0.26
CA CYS A 7 -11.30 -13.93 -1.58
C CYS A 7 -11.19 -15.44 -1.84
N ILE A 8 -11.42 -16.28 -0.83
CA ILE A 8 -11.30 -17.76 -0.90
C ILE A 8 -9.94 -18.20 -1.49
N ASN A 9 -8.88 -17.51 -1.07
CA ASN A 9 -7.53 -17.72 -1.58
C ASN A 9 -6.53 -17.84 -0.42
N PRO A 10 -5.45 -18.64 -0.57
CA PRO A 10 -4.34 -18.62 0.38
C PRO A 10 -3.79 -17.21 0.53
N LYS A 11 -3.47 -16.83 1.76
CA LYS A 11 -2.75 -15.60 2.08
C LYS A 11 -1.26 -15.95 2.20
N PRO A 12 -0.43 -15.57 1.21
CA PRO A 12 1.01 -15.61 1.37
C PRO A 12 1.44 -14.80 2.61
N PRO A 13 2.65 -15.04 3.15
CA PRO A 13 3.16 -14.30 4.30
C PRO A 13 2.99 -12.78 4.15
N ARG A 14 2.50 -12.12 5.21
CA ARG A 14 2.22 -10.67 5.29
C ARG A 14 1.18 -10.13 4.29
N THR A 15 0.33 -11.00 3.74
CA THR A 15 -0.81 -10.57 2.91
C THR A 15 -2.00 -10.23 3.80
N HIS A 16 -2.69 -9.13 3.51
CA HIS A 16 -3.93 -8.74 4.19
C HIS A 16 -5.00 -8.42 3.16
N HIS A 17 -6.26 -8.68 3.50
CA HIS A 17 -7.39 -8.30 2.67
C HIS A 17 -7.80 -6.88 3.01
N CYS A 18 -7.82 -5.99 2.01
CA CYS A 18 -8.35 -4.65 2.15
C CYS A 18 -9.84 -4.67 1.79
N SER A 19 -10.72 -4.31 2.73
CA SER A 19 -12.17 -4.23 2.46
C SER A 19 -12.54 -3.09 1.52
N VAL A 20 -11.72 -2.05 1.42
CA VAL A 20 -11.98 -0.91 0.53
C VAL A 20 -11.64 -1.26 -0.92
N CYS A 21 -10.52 -1.95 -1.15
CA CYS A 21 -10.11 -2.43 -2.47
C CYS A 21 -10.68 -3.81 -2.83
N ASP A 22 -11.48 -4.39 -1.95
CA ASP A 22 -12.04 -5.75 -2.00
C ASP A 22 -11.07 -6.84 -2.52
N SER A 23 -9.82 -6.78 -2.07
CA SER A 23 -8.75 -7.63 -2.59
C SER A 23 -7.65 -7.92 -1.56
N CYS A 24 -6.98 -9.06 -1.73
CA CYS A 24 -5.80 -9.41 -0.95
C CYS A 24 -4.57 -8.69 -1.50
N VAL A 25 -3.91 -7.90 -0.66
CA VAL A 25 -2.71 -7.13 -1.00
C VAL A 25 -1.48 -7.80 -0.39
N LEU A 26 -0.53 -8.20 -1.25
CA LEU A 26 0.73 -8.81 -0.81
C LEU A 26 1.57 -7.79 -0.04
N LYS A 27 2.18 -8.19 1.08
CA LYS A 27 2.94 -7.29 1.97
C LYS A 27 2.18 -5.98 2.20
N MET A 28 0.89 -6.07 2.49
CA MET A 28 0.04 -4.90 2.69
C MET A 28 0.60 -4.06 3.82
N ASP A 29 0.80 -2.77 3.55
CA ASP A 29 1.10 -1.78 4.56
C ASP A 29 -0.20 -1.10 5.00
N HIS A 30 -0.84 -0.35 4.11
CA HIS A 30 -2.12 0.31 4.39
C HIS A 30 -2.93 0.59 3.10
N HIS A 31 -4.22 0.88 3.25
CA HIS A 31 -4.99 1.56 2.21
C HIS A 31 -4.80 3.07 2.37
N CYS A 32 -4.29 3.74 1.34
CA CYS A 32 -4.02 5.18 1.38
C CYS A 32 -5.16 5.92 0.66
N PRO A 33 -5.99 6.70 1.38
CA PRO A 33 -7.08 7.45 0.75
C PRO A 33 -6.58 8.48 -0.27
N TRP A 34 -5.40 9.07 -0.01
CA TRP A 34 -4.79 10.08 -0.88
C TRP A 34 -4.38 9.55 -2.25
N LEU A 35 -4.06 8.26 -2.33
CA LEU A 35 -3.73 7.59 -3.59
C LEU A 35 -4.91 6.82 -4.17
N ASN A 36 -6.03 6.76 -3.42
CA ASN A 36 -7.15 5.86 -3.69
C ASN A 36 -6.69 4.42 -4.00
N ASN A 37 -5.67 3.95 -3.27
CA ASN A 37 -5.01 2.67 -3.56
C ASN A 37 -4.33 2.10 -2.32
N CYS A 38 -4.14 0.79 -2.28
CA CYS A 38 -3.32 0.13 -1.26
C CYS A 38 -1.82 0.27 -1.55
N VAL A 39 -1.05 0.51 -0.50
CA VAL A 39 0.40 0.39 -0.50
C VAL A 39 0.77 -1.03 -0.07
N GLY A 40 1.51 -1.74 -0.92
CA GLY A 40 1.89 -3.13 -0.74
C GLY A 40 3.12 -3.50 -1.56
N HIS A 41 3.35 -4.80 -1.76
CA HIS A 41 4.60 -5.32 -2.34
C HIS A 41 5.03 -4.63 -3.65
N TYR A 42 4.10 -4.43 -4.58
CA TYR A 42 4.39 -3.92 -5.92
C TYR A 42 4.59 -2.41 -6.00
N ASN A 43 4.16 -1.64 -5.00
CA ASN A 43 4.22 -0.17 -5.05
C ASN A 43 4.83 0.50 -3.82
N HIS A 44 5.23 -0.26 -2.79
CA HIS A 44 5.84 0.30 -1.58
C HIS A 44 7.10 1.13 -1.91
N ARG A 45 7.94 0.68 -2.85
CA ARG A 45 9.11 1.47 -3.28
C ARG A 45 8.70 2.82 -3.87
N TYR A 46 7.69 2.85 -4.74
CA TYR A 46 7.23 4.08 -5.37
C TYR A 46 6.55 5.00 -4.35
N PHE A 47 5.78 4.45 -3.42
CA PHE A 47 5.19 5.20 -2.32
C PHE A 47 6.27 5.89 -1.47
N PHE A 48 7.33 5.17 -1.11
CA PHE A 48 8.46 5.75 -0.38
C PHE A 48 9.14 6.88 -1.15
N LEU A 49 9.41 6.67 -2.45
CA LEU A 49 9.98 7.73 -3.30
C LEU A 49 9.06 8.95 -3.39
N TYR A 50 7.74 8.75 -3.55
CA TYR A 50 6.75 9.83 -3.55
C TYR A 50 6.78 10.63 -2.23
N MET A 51 6.88 9.97 -1.07
CA MET A 51 7.03 10.64 0.22
C MET A 51 8.31 11.47 0.30
N VAL A 52 9.46 10.90 -0.09
CA VAL A 52 10.74 11.62 -0.12
C VAL A 52 10.69 12.84 -1.02
N HIS A 53 10.18 12.69 -2.26
CA HIS A 53 10.03 13.82 -3.19
C HIS A 53 9.08 14.89 -2.66
N THR A 54 8.00 14.50 -1.99
CA THR A 54 7.06 15.47 -1.40
C THR A 54 7.73 16.25 -0.25
N ILE A 55 8.57 15.60 0.56
CA ILE A 55 9.29 16.26 1.65
C ILE A 55 10.36 17.22 1.10
N VAL A 56 11.17 16.77 0.12
CA VAL A 56 12.23 17.58 -0.49
C VAL A 56 11.64 18.71 -1.33
N GLY A 57 10.63 18.43 -2.14
CA GLY A 57 9.95 19.42 -2.98
C GLY A 57 9.28 20.52 -2.16
N LYS A 58 8.68 20.18 -1.00
CA LYS A 58 8.19 21.21 -0.06
C LYS A 58 9.32 22.12 0.42
N LYS A 59 10.52 21.60 0.70
CA LYS A 59 11.66 22.44 1.07
C LYS A 59 12.12 23.39 -0.04
N GLY A 60 11.91 23.05 -1.31
CA GLY A 60 12.22 23.92 -2.45
C GLY A 60 11.17 25.00 -2.76
N ILE A 61 10.00 24.96 -2.11
CA ILE A 61 8.92 25.96 -2.28
C ILE A 61 9.00 27.07 -1.22
N TYR A 62 9.68 26.81 -0.09
CA TYR A 62 9.89 27.79 1.00
C TYR A 62 11.33 28.37 1.02
N VAL A 63 12.08 28.23 -0.07
CA VAL A 63 13.35 28.97 -0.32
C VAL A 63 13.11 29.95 -1.45
#